data_AF-A0A3D3BTT0-F1
#
_entry.id   AF-A0A3D3BTT0-F1
#
_cell.length_a   1.000
_cell.length_b   1.000
_cell.length_c   1.000
_cell.angle_alpha   90.00
_cell.angle_beta   90.00
_cell.angle_gamma   90.00
#
_symmetry.space_group_name_H-M   'P 1'
#
loop_
_entity.id
_entity.type
_entity.pdbx_description
1 polymer ?
#
loop_
_entity_poly.entity_id
_entity_poly.type
_entity_poly.pdbx_seq_one_letter_code
_entity_poly.pdbx_strand_id
1 'polypeptide(L)'
;MTNEAVTVFFVLDKTNFVSSPSGCTVGSSGVQKTLNCTISSLAPAATTNIEYTVQITSAAYPQISNGVFVGDLFGENVRSDSFINVLQDTLTDSDNDGISDFNEGLLGTNANSSASTIGSDQILETDLMFYYSPRFLDAIGSVKPETQINQLIEITNGYYADSGALVRFRSVFYGFVDYDPQGNISTVMNAMRDGTGPFSELDAVRDKVGADIVVFIDGLFPGSGACGLGTLPGVRFAGEVFHPVVSGNGLFSSLYNPGFPAGGGSGCDDLTLAHELGHNHGLAHSRHEQGARGTYEWSFGHGVDGAFATIMANPKDYPG
;
A
#
# COMPACT_ATOMS: atom_id res chain seq x y z
N MET A 1 19.80 -36.15 -18.40
CA MET A 1 20.79 -35.50 -17.52
C MET A 1 21.23 -36.50 -16.47
N THR A 2 22.52 -36.59 -16.17
CA THR A 2 23.07 -37.53 -15.18
C THR A 2 24.17 -36.86 -14.39
N ASN A 3 24.13 -36.97 -13.06
CA ASN A 3 25.05 -36.31 -12.13
C ASN A 3 25.17 -34.79 -12.31
N GLU A 4 24.05 -34.12 -12.58
CA GLU A 4 24.05 -32.65 -12.67
C GLU A 4 24.10 -32.02 -11.29
N ALA A 5 24.94 -31.00 -11.15
CA ALA A 5 25.03 -30.21 -9.93
C ALA A 5 23.84 -29.25 -9.84
N VAL A 6 23.25 -29.16 -8.64
CA VAL A 6 22.27 -28.12 -8.32
C VAL A 6 22.82 -27.33 -7.15
N THR A 7 22.98 -26.02 -7.33
CA THR A 7 23.44 -25.14 -6.24
C THR A 7 22.39 -24.09 -5.95
N VAL A 8 22.04 -23.95 -4.68
CA VAL A 8 21.13 -22.92 -4.19
C VAL A 8 21.93 -21.85 -3.45
N PHE A 9 21.74 -20.60 -3.83
CA PHE A 9 22.38 -19.42 -3.26
C PHE A 9 21.39 -18.54 -2.47
N PHE A 10 21.96 -17.70 -1.61
CA PHE A 10 21.33 -16.58 -0.88
C PHE A 10 20.34 -16.98 0.23
N VAL A 11 19.58 -18.06 0.05
CA VAL A 11 18.52 -18.44 1.00
C VAL A 11 19.08 -18.68 2.41
N LEU A 12 20.29 -19.24 2.51
CA LEU A 12 20.95 -19.57 3.77
C LEU A 12 21.71 -18.39 4.41
N ASP A 13 21.87 -17.27 3.71
CA ASP A 13 22.64 -16.13 4.22
C ASP A 13 21.91 -15.42 5.36
N LYS A 14 20.57 -15.42 5.32
CA LYS A 14 19.69 -14.73 6.28
C LYS A 14 18.67 -15.63 6.98
N THR A 15 18.79 -16.94 6.79
CA THR A 15 17.92 -17.95 7.42
C THR A 15 18.74 -19.00 8.14
N ASN A 16 18.10 -19.72 9.05
CA ASN A 16 18.69 -20.89 9.68
C ASN A 16 18.31 -22.14 8.89
N PHE A 17 19.31 -22.92 8.46
CA PHE A 17 19.06 -24.20 7.82
C PHE A 17 18.42 -25.19 8.80
N VAL A 18 17.37 -25.89 8.35
CA VAL A 18 16.66 -26.90 9.17
C VAL A 18 16.91 -28.30 8.62
N SER A 19 16.64 -28.53 7.33
CA SER A 19 16.77 -29.86 6.72
C SER A 19 16.88 -29.81 5.19
N SER A 20 17.41 -30.87 4.61
CA SER A 20 17.45 -31.12 3.16
C SER A 20 17.43 -32.63 2.88
N PRO A 21 17.26 -33.07 1.63
CA PRO A 21 17.38 -34.47 1.27
C PRO A 21 18.83 -34.95 1.47
N SER A 22 19.02 -36.26 1.59
CA SER A 22 20.33 -36.87 1.86
C SER A 22 21.40 -36.61 0.79
N GLY A 23 20.99 -36.25 -0.44
CA GLY A 23 21.89 -35.88 -1.54
C GLY A 23 22.27 -34.40 -1.58
N CYS A 24 21.92 -33.62 -0.56
CA CYS A 24 22.20 -32.19 -0.46
C CYS A 24 23.07 -31.88 0.77
N THR A 25 24.01 -30.95 0.62
CA THR A 25 24.92 -30.53 1.68
C THR A 25 25.07 -29.02 1.71
N VAL A 26 25.08 -28.45 2.92
CA VAL A 26 25.39 -27.02 3.10
C VAL A 26 26.89 -26.81 2.92
N GLY A 27 27.24 -25.85 2.08
CA GLY A 27 28.61 -25.44 1.82
C GLY A 27 28.71 -23.91 1.73
N SER A 28 29.75 -23.45 1.05
CA SER A 28 29.99 -22.02 0.85
C SER A 28 30.68 -21.76 -0.48
N SER A 29 30.33 -20.65 -1.12
CA SER A 29 31.03 -20.09 -2.28
C SER A 29 31.44 -18.66 -1.95
N GLY A 30 32.73 -18.44 -1.69
CA GLY A 30 33.22 -17.19 -1.12
C GLY A 30 32.60 -16.92 0.25
N VAL A 31 31.92 -15.77 0.39
CA VAL A 31 31.23 -15.37 1.63
C VAL A 31 29.78 -15.87 1.73
N GLN A 32 29.24 -16.43 0.65
CA GLN A 32 27.84 -16.87 0.60
C GLN A 32 27.72 -18.32 1.00
N LYS A 33 26.69 -18.63 1.79
CA LYS A 33 26.32 -20.01 2.12
C LYS A 33 25.53 -20.60 0.96
N THR A 34 25.85 -21.84 0.60
CA THR A 34 25.17 -22.55 -0.50
C THR A 34 24.58 -23.87 -0.03
N LEU A 35 23.50 -24.31 -0.65
CA LEU A 35 23.03 -25.70 -0.57
C LEU A 35 23.39 -26.39 -1.89
N ASN A 36 24.28 -27.38 -1.82
CA ASN A 36 24.78 -28.09 -2.99
C ASN A 36 24.15 -29.49 -3.02
N CYS A 37 23.42 -29.78 -4.10
CA CYS A 37 22.70 -31.01 -4.34
C CYS A 37 23.16 -31.65 -5.66
N THR A 38 22.79 -32.91 -5.88
CA THR A 38 23.07 -33.60 -7.15
C THR A 38 21.82 -34.28 -7.69
N ILE A 39 21.53 -34.06 -8.98
CA ILE A 39 20.54 -34.83 -9.72
C ILE A 39 21.25 -36.03 -10.34
N SER A 40 21.11 -37.19 -9.71
CA SER A 40 21.76 -38.44 -10.13
C SER A 40 21.36 -38.86 -11.55
N SER A 41 20.07 -38.86 -11.85
CA SER A 41 19.56 -39.11 -13.21
C SER A 41 18.20 -38.49 -13.44
N LEU A 42 18.01 -37.86 -14.61
CA LEU A 42 16.72 -37.34 -15.08
C LEU A 42 16.54 -37.68 -16.56
N ALA A 43 15.49 -38.45 -16.85
CA ALA A 43 15.11 -38.82 -18.22
C ALA A 43 14.53 -37.61 -18.98
N PRO A 44 14.55 -37.61 -20.33
CA PRO A 44 13.88 -36.57 -21.12
C PRO A 44 12.40 -36.45 -20.73
N ALA A 45 11.92 -35.21 -20.58
CA ALA A 45 10.55 -34.88 -20.15
C ALA A 45 10.15 -35.38 -18.75
N ALA A 46 11.08 -35.89 -17.93
CA ALA A 46 10.83 -36.22 -16.54
C ALA A 46 11.07 -35.02 -15.61
N THR A 47 10.42 -35.04 -14.45
CA THR A 47 10.56 -34.02 -13.39
C THR A 47 11.15 -34.66 -12.13
N THR A 48 11.97 -33.91 -11.40
CA THR A 48 12.46 -34.27 -10.06
C THR A 48 12.30 -33.08 -9.12
N ASN A 49 12.13 -33.34 -7.82
CA ASN A 49 11.93 -32.32 -6.80
C ASN A 49 13.05 -32.40 -5.75
N ILE A 50 13.55 -31.24 -5.32
CA ILE A 50 14.49 -31.08 -4.21
C ILE A 50 13.81 -30.16 -3.20
N GLU A 51 13.52 -30.69 -2.01
CA GLU A 51 12.84 -29.95 -0.94
C GLU A 51 13.79 -29.74 0.23
N TYR A 52 14.01 -28.49 0.62
CA TYR A 52 14.80 -28.13 1.79
C TYR A 52 14.01 -27.15 2.66
N THR A 53 14.27 -27.16 3.97
CA THR A 53 13.59 -26.31 4.94
C THR A 53 14.57 -25.35 5.58
N VAL A 54 14.13 -24.09 5.69
CA VAL A 54 14.83 -23.03 6.42
C VAL A 54 13.88 -22.37 7.41
N GLN A 55 14.42 -21.85 8.50
CA GLN A 55 13.71 -21.03 9.46
C GLN A 55 14.07 -19.56 9.25
N ILE A 56 13.03 -18.73 9.09
CA ILE A 56 13.16 -17.28 8.94
C ILE A 56 13.67 -16.68 10.25
N THR A 57 14.56 -15.68 10.14
CA THR A 57 15.07 -14.91 11.27
C THR A 57 14.81 -13.42 11.03
N SER A 58 15.00 -12.57 12.03
CA SER A 58 14.87 -11.11 11.85
C SER A 58 15.81 -10.54 10.79
N ALA A 59 16.96 -11.18 10.54
CA ALA A 59 17.91 -10.77 9.49
C ALA A 59 17.37 -10.98 8.06
N ALA A 60 16.31 -11.78 7.91
CA ALA A 60 15.68 -12.08 6.62
C ALA A 60 14.84 -10.92 6.08
N TYR A 61 14.43 -9.97 6.92
CA TYR A 61 13.73 -8.78 6.49
C TYR A 61 14.64 -7.93 5.55
N PRO A 62 14.10 -7.34 4.47
CA PRO A 62 12.70 -7.37 4.03
C PRO A 62 12.37 -8.54 3.09
N GLN A 63 13.35 -9.33 2.67
CA GLN A 63 13.16 -10.36 1.65
C GLN A 63 14.25 -11.44 1.74
N ILE A 64 13.83 -12.67 1.49
CA ILE A 64 14.71 -13.81 1.27
C ILE A 64 14.81 -14.05 -0.24
N SER A 65 16.04 -14.11 -0.74
CA SER A 65 16.33 -14.50 -2.13
C SER A 65 16.69 -15.97 -2.18
N ASN A 66 16.26 -16.66 -3.22
CA ASN A 66 16.58 -18.06 -3.48
C ASN A 66 16.98 -18.20 -4.95
N GLY A 67 18.29 -18.31 -5.21
CA GLY A 67 18.82 -18.49 -6.56
C GLY A 67 19.22 -19.95 -6.78
N VAL A 68 18.53 -20.65 -7.67
CA VAL A 68 18.79 -22.05 -8.01
C VAL A 68 19.53 -22.14 -9.33
N PHE A 69 20.68 -22.81 -9.33
CA PHE A 69 21.51 -23.05 -10.50
C PHE A 69 21.60 -24.53 -10.78
N VAL A 70 21.44 -24.94 -12.03
CA VAL A 70 21.64 -26.31 -12.51
C VAL A 70 22.74 -26.32 -13.57
N GLY A 71 23.79 -27.11 -13.36
CA GLY A 71 24.98 -27.17 -14.23
C GLY A 71 26.23 -26.55 -13.60
N ASP A 72 27.17 -26.11 -14.44
CA ASP A 72 28.43 -25.49 -13.98
C ASP A 72 28.21 -24.00 -13.65
N LEU A 73 28.37 -23.65 -12.37
CA LEU A 73 28.22 -22.28 -11.86
C LEU A 73 29.09 -21.24 -12.58
N PHE A 74 30.28 -21.65 -13.04
CA PHE A 74 31.23 -20.76 -13.73
C PHE A 74 31.29 -21.04 -15.24
N GLY A 75 30.44 -21.94 -15.72
CA GLY A 75 30.31 -22.34 -17.11
C GLY A 75 28.85 -22.30 -17.56
N GLU A 76 28.42 -23.32 -18.28
CA GLU A 76 27.04 -23.45 -18.76
C GLU A 76 26.11 -23.87 -17.62
N ASN A 77 25.14 -23.02 -17.29
CA ASN A 77 24.12 -23.31 -16.30
C ASN A 77 22.75 -22.72 -16.68
N VAL A 78 21.72 -23.29 -16.07
CA VAL A 78 20.38 -22.72 -16.04
C VAL A 78 20.13 -22.16 -14.64
N ARG A 79 19.65 -20.91 -14.57
CA ARG A 79 19.34 -20.21 -13.33
C ARG A 79 17.86 -19.92 -13.21
N SER A 80 17.32 -20.07 -12.02
CA SER A 80 15.98 -19.62 -11.63
C SER A 80 16.05 -18.94 -10.27
N ASP A 81 15.56 -17.70 -10.19
CA ASP A 81 15.49 -16.96 -8.95
C ASP A 81 14.05 -16.86 -8.45
N SER A 82 13.87 -17.03 -7.14
CA SER A 82 12.63 -16.74 -6.44
C SER A 82 12.89 -15.87 -5.22
N PHE A 83 11.86 -15.14 -4.80
CA PHE A 83 11.93 -14.22 -3.68
C PHE A 83 10.73 -14.45 -2.76
N ILE A 84 10.96 -14.37 -1.45
CA ILE A 84 9.94 -14.42 -0.42
C ILE A 84 10.01 -13.12 0.37
N ASN A 85 8.96 -12.30 0.30
CA ASN A 85 8.86 -11.10 1.12
C ASN A 85 8.64 -11.51 2.57
N VAL A 86 9.42 -10.91 3.48
CA VAL A 86 9.32 -11.17 4.91
C VAL A 86 8.61 -9.98 5.52
N LEU A 87 7.38 -10.22 5.97
CA LEU A 87 6.49 -9.17 6.47
C LEU A 87 6.64 -9.01 7.98
N GLN A 88 6.42 -7.79 8.46
CA GLN A 88 6.23 -7.55 9.88
C GLN A 88 4.82 -7.99 10.32
N ASP A 89 4.72 -8.53 11.53
CA ASP A 89 3.43 -8.86 12.13
C ASP A 89 2.82 -7.60 12.72
N THR A 90 1.74 -7.13 12.10
CA THR A 90 1.03 -5.90 12.40
C THR A 90 -0.24 -6.12 13.23
N LEU A 91 -0.57 -7.38 13.54
CA LEU A 91 -1.84 -7.77 14.15
C LEU A 91 -1.68 -8.39 15.55
N THR A 92 -0.54 -9.00 15.86
CA THR A 92 -0.31 -9.52 17.21
C THR A 92 -0.36 -8.38 18.23
N ASP A 93 -1.19 -8.58 19.24
CA ASP A 93 -1.37 -7.74 20.43
C ASP A 93 -1.16 -8.68 21.62
N SER A 94 0.04 -8.62 22.19
CA SER A 94 0.53 -9.57 23.19
C SER A 94 -0.08 -9.37 24.58
N ASP A 95 -0.59 -8.17 24.88
CA ASP A 95 -1.18 -7.86 26.19
C ASP A 95 -2.70 -7.54 26.15
N ASN A 96 -3.29 -7.59 24.96
CA ASN A 96 -4.71 -7.45 24.67
C ASN A 96 -5.28 -6.07 25.06
N ASP A 97 -4.51 -5.00 24.86
CA ASP A 97 -4.96 -3.63 25.11
C ASP A 97 -5.67 -2.98 23.91
N GLY A 98 -5.66 -3.63 22.74
CA GLY A 98 -6.28 -3.15 21.50
C GLY A 98 -5.32 -2.46 20.52
N ILE A 99 -4.03 -2.40 20.84
CA ILE A 99 -2.96 -1.89 19.97
C ILE A 99 -1.99 -3.02 19.70
N SER A 100 -1.64 -3.25 18.43
CA SER A 100 -0.67 -4.31 18.12
C SER A 100 0.74 -3.95 18.55
N ASP A 101 1.54 -4.97 18.88
CA ASP A 101 2.96 -4.85 19.27
C ASP A 101 3.75 -3.97 18.27
N PHE A 102 3.39 -4.07 16.99
CA PHE A 102 3.95 -3.25 15.92
C PHE A 102 3.63 -1.77 16.09
N ASN A 103 2.37 -1.42 16.28
CA ASN A 103 1.94 -0.04 16.45
C ASN A 103 2.45 0.55 17.77
N GLU A 104 2.57 -0.26 18.82
CA GLU A 104 3.18 0.17 20.07
C GLU A 104 4.66 0.50 19.92
N GLY A 105 5.40 -0.26 19.11
CA GLY A 105 6.77 0.06 18.74
C GLY A 105 6.90 1.42 18.04
N LEU A 106 5.90 1.81 17.24
CA LEU A 106 5.83 3.13 16.60
C LEU A 106 5.45 4.25 17.59
N LEU A 107 4.55 3.96 18.53
CA LEU A 107 4.05 4.91 19.54
C LEU A 107 5.01 5.06 20.74
N GLY A 108 5.96 4.12 20.91
CA GLY A 108 6.86 4.09 22.06
C GLY A 108 6.22 3.52 23.34
N THR A 109 5.16 2.72 23.20
CA THR A 109 4.51 1.98 24.29
C THR A 109 5.12 0.58 24.47
N ASN A 110 4.64 -0.20 25.46
CA ASN A 110 5.25 -1.48 25.84
C ASN A 110 4.26 -2.63 25.64
N ALA A 111 4.51 -3.43 24.61
CA ALA A 111 3.71 -4.57 24.17
C ALA A 111 3.54 -5.75 25.12
N ASN A 112 4.01 -5.63 26.35
CA ASN A 112 3.80 -6.64 27.39
C ASN A 112 3.12 -6.02 28.62
N SER A 113 2.53 -4.84 28.48
CA SER A 113 1.91 -4.09 29.56
C SER A 113 0.71 -3.28 29.05
N SER A 114 -0.48 -3.83 29.26
CA SER A 114 -1.75 -3.17 28.91
C SER A 114 -2.06 -1.87 29.67
N ALA A 115 -1.19 -1.47 30.60
CA ALA A 115 -1.21 -0.17 31.25
C ALA A 115 -0.39 0.89 30.51
N SER A 116 0.49 0.47 29.60
CA SER A 116 1.33 1.31 28.76
C SER A 116 0.66 1.49 27.40
N THR A 117 -0.48 2.16 27.37
CA THR A 117 -1.27 2.34 26.14
C THR A 117 -1.47 3.82 25.84
N ILE A 118 -1.93 4.14 24.63
CA ILE A 118 -2.50 5.46 24.36
C ILE A 118 -3.98 5.47 24.75
N GLY A 119 -4.56 6.66 24.98
CA GLY A 119 -5.98 6.74 25.32
C GLY A 119 -6.83 6.07 24.25
N SER A 120 -7.77 5.20 24.63
CA SER A 120 -8.65 4.50 23.67
C SER A 120 -9.57 5.43 22.89
N ASP A 121 -9.67 6.69 23.32
CA ASP A 121 -10.39 7.80 22.68
C ASP A 121 -9.44 8.79 21.99
N GLN A 122 -8.14 8.48 21.90
CA GLN A 122 -7.18 9.32 21.23
C GLN A 122 -7.47 9.37 19.73
N ILE A 123 -7.79 10.57 19.26
CA ILE A 123 -7.95 10.87 17.84
C ILE A 123 -6.57 11.13 17.25
N LEU A 124 -6.14 10.32 16.29
CA LEU A 124 -4.89 10.50 15.57
C LEU A 124 -5.06 11.59 14.52
N GLU A 125 -4.14 12.54 14.48
CA GLU A 125 -4.14 13.59 13.47
C GLU A 125 -3.32 13.14 12.25
N THR A 126 -3.88 13.29 11.05
CA THR A 126 -3.23 12.97 9.78
C THR A 126 -3.08 14.24 8.95
N ASP A 127 -1.84 14.55 8.59
CA ASP A 127 -1.46 15.79 7.93
C ASP A 127 -1.57 15.66 6.41
N LEU A 128 -2.40 16.51 5.81
CA LEU A 128 -2.65 16.53 4.37
C LEU A 128 -1.90 17.67 3.69
N MET A 129 -1.26 17.35 2.57
CA MET A 129 -0.64 18.33 1.68
C MET A 129 -1.45 18.45 0.39
N PHE A 130 -2.11 19.59 0.20
CA PHE A 130 -2.95 19.81 -0.98
C PHE A 130 -2.22 20.51 -2.11
N TYR A 131 -2.33 19.94 -3.30
CA TYR A 131 -2.10 20.61 -4.57
C TYR A 131 -3.41 20.84 -5.30
N TYR A 132 -3.54 21.97 -6.00
CA TYR A 132 -4.74 22.29 -6.78
C TYR A 132 -4.40 22.86 -8.15
N SER A 133 -5.26 22.54 -9.13
CA SER A 133 -5.08 22.89 -10.54
C SER A 133 -5.65 24.28 -10.89
N PRO A 134 -5.37 24.81 -12.11
CA PRO A 134 -6.08 25.98 -12.63
C PRO A 134 -7.59 25.77 -12.73
N ARG A 135 -8.05 24.56 -13.13
CA ARG A 135 -9.48 24.25 -13.25
C ARG A 135 -10.17 24.21 -11.88
N PHE A 136 -9.45 23.89 -10.81
CA PHE A 136 -9.97 24.05 -9.46
C PHE A 136 -10.26 25.51 -9.14
N LEU A 137 -9.35 26.42 -9.48
CA LEU A 137 -9.58 27.87 -9.31
C LEU A 137 -10.79 28.35 -10.12
N ASP A 138 -10.93 27.88 -11.36
CA ASP A 138 -12.10 28.20 -12.19
C ASP A 138 -13.41 27.69 -11.57
N ALA A 139 -13.38 26.50 -10.96
CA ALA A 139 -14.55 25.89 -10.33
C ALA A 139 -15.03 26.64 -9.08
N ILE A 140 -14.11 27.13 -8.25
CA ILE A 140 -14.43 27.85 -7.00
C ILE A 140 -14.64 29.34 -7.21
N GLY A 141 -14.24 29.87 -8.38
CA GLY A 141 -14.37 31.27 -8.76
C GLY A 141 -13.58 32.20 -7.83
N SER A 142 -14.29 33.08 -7.11
CA SER A 142 -13.66 34.08 -6.23
C SER A 142 -13.34 33.56 -4.82
N VAL A 143 -13.75 32.33 -4.49
CA VAL A 143 -13.46 31.70 -3.20
C VAL A 143 -11.97 31.41 -3.10
N LYS A 144 -11.38 31.61 -1.91
CA LYS A 144 -9.99 31.24 -1.68
C LYS A 144 -9.83 29.70 -1.66
N PRO A 145 -8.79 29.13 -2.29
CA PRO A 145 -8.55 27.68 -2.30
C PRO A 145 -8.59 27.06 -0.90
N GLU A 146 -7.96 27.71 0.07
CA GLU A 146 -7.89 27.24 1.45
C GLU A 146 -9.27 27.16 2.10
N THR A 147 -10.18 28.10 1.78
CA THR A 147 -11.55 28.07 2.29
C THR A 147 -12.31 26.87 1.75
N GLN A 148 -12.26 26.62 0.44
CA GLN A 148 -12.94 25.48 -0.17
C GLN A 148 -12.36 24.15 0.33
N ILE A 149 -11.03 24.03 0.37
CA ILE A 149 -10.35 22.81 0.81
C ILE A 149 -10.64 22.53 2.29
N ASN A 150 -10.62 23.54 3.15
CA ASN A 150 -10.94 23.34 4.57
C ASN A 150 -12.38 22.95 4.81
N GLN A 151 -13.33 23.48 4.03
CA GLN A 151 -14.71 23.00 4.08
C GLN A 151 -14.78 21.52 3.73
N LEU A 152 -14.11 21.07 2.66
CA LEU A 152 -14.08 19.66 2.25
C LEU A 152 -13.44 18.76 3.32
N ILE A 153 -12.37 19.23 3.98
CA ILE A 153 -11.74 18.53 5.10
C ILE A 153 -12.68 18.41 6.28
N GLU A 154 -13.41 19.47 6.67
CA GLU A 154 -14.34 19.40 7.81
C GLU A 154 -15.53 18.48 7.52
N ILE A 155 -16.04 18.45 6.28
CA ILE A 155 -17.05 17.47 5.85
C ILE A 155 -16.49 16.05 5.97
N THR A 156 -15.26 15.84 5.48
CA THR A 156 -14.55 14.54 5.57
C THR A 156 -14.36 14.09 7.01
N ASN A 157 -13.91 14.99 7.89
CA ASN A 157 -13.78 14.73 9.32
C ASN A 157 -15.12 14.34 9.96
N GLY A 158 -16.24 14.94 9.51
CA GLY A 158 -17.59 14.54 9.91
C GLY A 158 -17.87 13.07 9.61
N TYR A 159 -17.60 12.60 8.39
CA TYR A 159 -17.83 11.19 8.02
C TYR A 159 -17.02 10.20 8.86
N TYR A 160 -15.75 10.49 9.14
CA TYR A 160 -14.90 9.65 9.97
C TYR A 160 -15.38 9.65 11.44
N ALA A 161 -15.73 10.82 11.98
CA ALA A 161 -16.25 10.95 13.34
C ALA A 161 -17.60 10.23 13.51
N ASP A 162 -18.53 10.37 12.56
CA ASP A 162 -19.82 9.68 12.56
C ASP A 162 -19.66 8.15 12.49
N SER A 163 -18.56 7.67 11.92
CA SER A 163 -18.20 6.25 11.85
C SER A 163 -17.46 5.75 13.10
N GLY A 164 -17.16 6.63 14.07
CA GLY A 164 -16.34 6.30 15.24
C GLY A 164 -14.87 6.02 14.92
N ALA A 165 -14.40 6.41 13.73
CA ALA A 165 -13.00 6.29 13.37
C ALA A 165 -12.18 7.35 14.12
N LEU A 166 -11.17 6.90 14.85
CA LEU A 166 -10.33 7.74 15.71
C LEU A 166 -9.21 8.45 14.91
N VAL A 167 -9.59 9.11 13.83
CA VAL A 167 -8.70 9.90 12.97
C VAL A 167 -9.32 11.24 12.63
N ARG A 168 -8.48 12.28 12.54
CA ARG A 168 -8.85 13.62 12.09
C ARG A 168 -7.81 14.11 11.09
N PHE A 169 -8.28 14.73 10.02
CA PHE A 169 -7.43 15.32 9.00
C PHE A 169 -7.30 16.82 9.21
N ARG A 170 -6.12 17.34 8.92
CA ARG A 170 -5.88 18.78 8.75
C ARG A 170 -4.97 19.02 7.55
N SER A 171 -5.10 20.18 6.91
CA SER A 171 -4.15 20.57 5.87
C SER A 171 -2.96 21.31 6.49
N VAL A 172 -1.76 20.91 6.09
CA VAL A 172 -0.50 21.58 6.47
C VAL A 172 0.11 22.35 5.30
N PHE A 173 -0.45 22.22 4.09
CA PHE A 173 0.05 22.88 2.90
C PHE A 173 -1.04 23.03 1.82
N TYR A 174 -1.01 24.16 1.10
CA TYR A 174 -1.82 24.40 -0.08
C TYR A 174 -0.90 24.95 -1.19
N GLY A 175 -0.82 24.25 -2.31
CA GLY A 175 0.02 24.62 -3.44
C GLY A 175 -0.75 24.69 -4.73
N PHE A 176 -0.68 25.84 -5.41
CA PHE A 176 -1.06 25.92 -6.81
C PHE A 176 -0.03 25.18 -7.67
N VAL A 177 -0.51 24.35 -8.59
CA VAL A 177 0.31 23.74 -9.64
C VAL A 177 -0.37 23.92 -10.98
N ASP A 178 0.37 24.45 -11.95
CA ASP A 178 -0.10 24.56 -13.33
C ASP A 178 -0.02 23.19 -14.02
N TYR A 179 -1.04 22.37 -13.76
CA TYR A 179 -1.12 20.99 -14.22
C TYR A 179 -2.54 20.65 -14.69
N ASP A 180 -2.66 20.10 -15.89
CA ASP A 180 -3.92 19.57 -16.42
C ASP A 180 -3.85 18.03 -16.48
N PRO A 181 -4.66 17.30 -15.69
CA PRO A 181 -4.72 15.85 -15.75
C PRO A 181 -5.36 15.31 -17.05
N GLN A 182 -5.80 16.20 -17.96
CA GLN A 182 -6.44 15.86 -19.24
C GLN A 182 -7.68 14.99 -19.07
N GLY A 183 -8.43 15.23 -17.99
CA GLY A 183 -9.59 14.43 -17.62
C GLY A 183 -9.28 13.03 -17.07
N ASN A 184 -8.01 12.70 -16.81
CA ASN A 184 -7.57 11.42 -16.28
C ASN A 184 -6.77 11.59 -14.98
N ILE A 185 -7.42 11.29 -13.86
CA ILE A 185 -6.84 11.37 -12.52
C ILE A 185 -5.66 10.41 -12.28
N SER A 186 -5.54 9.33 -13.07
CA SER A 186 -4.38 8.44 -13.02
C SER A 186 -3.12 9.11 -13.57
N THR A 187 -3.25 10.08 -14.48
CA THR A 187 -2.12 10.82 -15.06
C THR A 187 -1.40 11.63 -13.98
N VAL A 188 -2.17 12.35 -13.14
CA VAL A 188 -1.59 13.10 -12.02
C VAL A 188 -1.07 12.18 -10.91
N MET A 189 -1.72 11.04 -10.64
CA MET A 189 -1.20 10.04 -9.69
C MET A 189 0.18 9.54 -10.09
N ASN A 190 0.36 9.20 -11.37
CA ASN A 190 1.66 8.79 -11.90
C ASN A 190 2.69 9.92 -11.79
N ALA A 191 2.28 11.16 -12.10
CA ALA A 191 3.19 12.30 -12.03
C ALA A 191 3.66 12.61 -10.61
N MET A 192 2.77 12.51 -9.61
CA MET A 192 3.11 12.65 -8.19
C MET A 192 4.01 11.51 -7.71
N ARG A 193 3.66 10.25 -8.04
CA ARG A 193 4.47 9.07 -7.68
C ARG A 193 5.89 9.14 -8.25
N ASP A 194 6.01 9.53 -9.52
CA ASP A 194 7.28 9.52 -10.24
C ASP A 194 8.07 10.84 -10.06
N GLY A 195 7.52 11.82 -9.33
CA GLY A 195 8.15 13.13 -9.12
C GLY A 195 8.41 13.88 -10.43
N THR A 196 7.45 13.89 -11.35
CA THR A 196 7.63 14.49 -12.69
C THR A 196 6.87 15.81 -12.85
N GLY A 197 7.36 16.67 -13.75
CA GLY A 197 6.76 17.97 -14.03
C GLY A 197 6.75 18.86 -12.77
N PRO A 198 5.60 19.45 -12.38
CA PRO A 198 5.54 20.33 -11.21
C PRO A 198 5.72 19.60 -9.87
N PHE A 199 5.79 18.27 -9.86
CA PHE A 199 5.95 17.46 -8.66
C PHE A 199 7.40 17.02 -8.40
N SER A 200 8.39 17.59 -9.09
CA SER A 200 9.81 17.20 -8.93
C SER A 200 10.36 17.41 -7.51
N GLU A 201 9.80 18.37 -6.77
CA GLU A 201 10.17 18.69 -5.39
C GLU A 201 9.15 18.15 -4.37
N LEU A 202 8.20 17.30 -4.79
CA LEU A 202 7.07 16.87 -3.97
C LEU A 202 7.56 16.26 -2.65
N ASP A 203 8.50 15.30 -2.70
CA ASP A 203 9.01 14.63 -1.50
C ASP A 203 9.71 15.62 -0.55
N ALA A 204 10.53 16.53 -1.09
CA ALA A 204 11.23 17.54 -0.30
C ALA A 204 10.25 18.52 0.38
N VAL A 205 9.16 18.90 -0.29
CA VAL A 205 8.13 19.75 0.31
C VAL A 205 7.33 18.97 1.34
N ARG A 206 6.92 17.73 1.03
CA ARG A 206 6.19 16.84 1.95
C ARG A 206 6.95 16.67 3.27
N ASP A 207 8.23 16.33 3.19
CA ASP A 207 9.10 16.13 4.37
C ASP A 207 9.27 17.45 5.15
N LYS A 208 9.36 18.59 4.45
CA LYS A 208 9.51 19.91 5.08
C LYS A 208 8.27 20.35 5.84
N VAL A 209 7.08 20.06 5.33
CA VAL A 209 5.80 20.43 5.95
C VAL A 209 5.27 19.37 6.90
N GLY A 210 5.87 18.17 6.91
CA GLY A 210 5.48 17.05 7.75
C GLY A 210 4.15 16.42 7.33
N ALA A 211 3.85 16.37 6.03
CA ALA A 211 2.59 15.79 5.56
C ALA A 211 2.66 14.26 5.43
N ASP A 212 1.59 13.59 5.85
CA ASP A 212 1.42 12.14 5.77
C ASP A 212 0.88 11.70 4.40
N ILE A 213 -0.08 12.46 3.86
CA ILE A 213 -0.78 12.16 2.60
C ILE A 213 -0.75 13.39 1.69
N VAL A 214 -0.44 13.17 0.41
CA VAL A 214 -0.48 14.23 -0.61
C VAL A 214 -1.75 14.08 -1.45
N VAL A 215 -2.51 15.17 -1.56
CA VAL A 215 -3.81 15.20 -2.24
C VAL A 215 -3.79 16.21 -3.38
N PHE A 216 -4.18 15.80 -4.57
CA PHE A 216 -4.39 16.69 -5.71
C PHE A 216 -5.88 16.89 -5.98
N ILE A 217 -6.34 18.14 -6.08
CA ILE A 217 -7.72 18.47 -6.45
C ILE A 217 -7.75 19.20 -7.80
N ASP A 218 -8.50 18.63 -8.75
CA ASP A 218 -8.85 19.27 -10.02
C ASP A 218 -10.24 19.95 -9.95
N GLY A 219 -10.63 20.66 -11.00
CA GLY A 219 -11.95 21.31 -11.09
C GLY A 219 -13.15 20.36 -11.08
N LEU A 220 -14.31 20.86 -11.53
CA LEU A 220 -15.52 20.04 -11.62
C LEU A 220 -15.38 18.95 -12.69
N PHE A 221 -15.92 17.75 -12.40
CA PHE A 221 -15.83 16.59 -13.29
C PHE A 221 -16.88 16.64 -14.43
N PRO A 222 -16.46 16.77 -15.71
CA PRO A 222 -17.39 16.89 -16.83
C PRO A 222 -17.68 15.55 -17.53
N GLY A 223 -17.01 14.46 -17.13
CA GLY A 223 -16.95 13.21 -17.91
C GLY A 223 -17.73 12.04 -17.31
N SER A 224 -17.39 10.86 -17.82
CA SER A 224 -17.77 9.55 -17.28
C SER A 224 -16.51 8.85 -16.79
N GLY A 225 -16.46 8.45 -15.52
CA GLY A 225 -15.25 7.92 -14.90
C GLY A 225 -15.28 8.08 -13.39
N ALA A 226 -14.15 7.79 -12.74
CA ALA A 226 -14.01 7.92 -11.30
C ALA A 226 -13.86 9.39 -10.87
N CYS A 227 -14.45 9.73 -9.73
CA CYS A 227 -14.35 11.03 -9.10
C CYS A 227 -13.02 11.24 -8.36
N GLY A 228 -12.39 10.14 -7.95
CA GLY A 228 -11.10 10.14 -7.30
C GLY A 228 -10.36 8.82 -7.47
N LEU A 229 -9.10 8.84 -7.04
CA LEU A 229 -8.19 7.71 -7.02
C LEU A 229 -7.21 7.87 -5.86
N GLY A 230 -7.25 6.94 -4.91
CA GLY A 230 -6.32 6.84 -3.79
C GLY A 230 -5.37 5.64 -3.92
N THR A 231 -4.14 5.79 -3.44
CA THR A 231 -3.25 4.64 -3.23
C THR A 231 -3.79 3.72 -2.14
N LEU A 232 -3.66 2.41 -2.33
CA LEU A 232 -4.13 1.38 -1.40
C LEU A 232 -2.94 0.58 -0.84
N PRO A 233 -2.35 0.98 0.31
CA PRO A 233 -1.12 0.39 0.82
C PRO A 233 -1.35 -0.93 1.58
N GLY A 234 -0.28 -1.65 1.88
CA GLY A 234 -0.30 -2.86 2.72
C GLY A 234 -0.95 -4.10 2.09
N VAL A 235 -1.56 -3.98 0.90
CA VAL A 235 -2.17 -5.10 0.16
C VAL A 235 -1.09 -6.12 -0.20
N ARG A 236 -1.27 -7.37 0.27
CA ARG A 236 -0.27 -8.48 0.18
C ARG A 236 0.98 -8.29 1.04
N PHE A 237 1.02 -7.26 1.87
CA PHE A 237 2.09 -6.98 2.83
C PHE A 237 1.58 -7.01 4.27
N ALA A 238 0.44 -7.67 4.51
CA ALA A 238 -0.15 -7.84 5.85
C ALA A 238 -0.23 -6.52 6.63
N GLY A 239 -0.64 -5.42 5.99
CA GLY A 239 -0.73 -4.12 6.65
C GLY A 239 0.55 -3.35 6.80
N GLU A 240 1.69 -3.88 6.36
CA GLU A 240 2.94 -3.12 6.31
C GLU A 240 2.89 -2.09 5.17
N VAL A 241 2.50 -0.86 5.51
CA VAL A 241 2.26 0.25 4.57
C VAL A 241 3.54 0.66 3.81
N PHE A 242 4.71 0.54 4.44
CA PHE A 242 5.99 1.02 3.91
C PHE A 242 7.07 -0.08 3.78
N HIS A 243 6.68 -1.28 3.34
CA HIS A 243 7.63 -2.37 3.17
C HIS A 243 8.73 -2.00 2.14
N PRO A 244 10.04 -2.18 2.42
CA PRO A 244 11.16 -1.71 1.58
C PRO A 244 11.26 -2.25 0.16
N VAL A 245 10.41 -3.24 -0.21
CA VAL A 245 10.39 -3.83 -1.55
C VAL A 245 9.26 -3.27 -2.40
N VAL A 246 8.34 -2.51 -1.78
CA VAL A 246 7.34 -1.72 -2.49
C VAL A 246 8.05 -0.48 -3.03
N SER A 247 7.88 -0.23 -4.32
CA SER A 247 8.38 0.99 -4.97
C SER A 247 7.31 2.08 -4.93
N GLY A 248 7.69 3.31 -4.54
CA GLY A 248 6.78 4.45 -4.52
C GLY A 248 5.93 4.54 -3.26
N ASN A 249 6.58 4.72 -2.10
CA ASN A 249 5.99 4.68 -0.76
C ASN A 249 5.24 5.97 -0.36
N GLY A 250 4.75 6.75 -1.33
CA GLY A 250 3.92 7.91 -1.03
C GLY A 250 2.45 7.51 -0.90
N LEU A 251 1.77 8.06 0.10
CA LEU A 251 0.32 8.00 0.17
C LEU A 251 -0.24 9.18 -0.63
N PHE A 252 -0.97 8.86 -1.69
CA PHE A 252 -1.49 9.84 -2.61
C PHE A 252 -2.99 9.68 -2.82
N SER A 253 -3.65 10.81 -3.04
CA SER A 253 -5.00 10.87 -3.60
C SER A 253 -5.11 11.92 -4.69
N SER A 254 -5.84 11.64 -5.76
CA SER A 254 -6.29 12.66 -6.71
C SER A 254 -7.80 12.62 -6.83
N LEU A 255 -8.45 13.78 -6.89
CA LEU A 255 -9.89 13.88 -7.02
C LEU A 255 -10.32 15.13 -7.78
N TYR A 256 -11.58 15.14 -8.20
CA TYR A 256 -12.26 16.34 -8.70
C TYR A 256 -12.97 17.07 -7.54
N ASN A 257 -13.09 18.38 -7.66
CA ASN A 257 -13.85 19.18 -6.71
C ASN A 257 -15.34 18.75 -6.71
N PRO A 258 -15.97 18.62 -5.52
CA PRO A 258 -17.39 18.30 -5.43
C PRO A 258 -18.28 19.31 -6.15
N GLY A 259 -19.39 18.83 -6.71
CA GLY A 259 -20.37 19.60 -7.43
C GLY A 259 -20.53 19.20 -8.89
N PHE A 260 -21.43 19.92 -9.58
CA PHE A 260 -21.83 19.63 -10.95
C PHE A 260 -21.41 20.77 -11.90
N PRO A 261 -20.81 20.46 -13.06
CA PRO A 261 -20.51 21.46 -14.06
C PRO A 261 -21.78 22.15 -14.59
N ALA A 262 -21.71 23.46 -14.80
CA ALA A 262 -22.84 24.25 -15.31
C ALA A 262 -23.32 23.82 -16.71
N GLY A 263 -22.44 23.23 -17.53
CA GLY A 263 -22.76 22.72 -18.87
C GLY A 263 -23.39 21.32 -18.90
N GLY A 264 -23.67 20.71 -17.75
CA GLY A 264 -24.06 19.31 -17.62
C GLY A 264 -22.85 18.37 -17.49
N GLY A 265 -23.03 17.27 -16.75
CA GLY A 265 -21.99 16.29 -16.44
C GLY A 265 -22.37 15.42 -15.25
N SER A 266 -21.52 14.43 -14.93
CA SER A 266 -21.78 13.49 -13.82
C SER A 266 -21.61 14.16 -12.45
N GLY A 267 -20.72 15.15 -12.35
CA GLY A 267 -20.34 15.77 -11.07
C GLY A 267 -19.65 14.78 -10.13
N CYS A 268 -19.24 15.28 -8.96
CA CYS A 268 -18.69 14.47 -7.89
C CYS A 268 -19.29 14.86 -6.54
N ASP A 269 -19.39 13.88 -5.65
CA ASP A 269 -19.96 14.00 -4.31
C ASP A 269 -18.89 14.50 -3.32
N ASP A 270 -19.29 15.18 -2.25
CA ASP A 270 -18.38 15.68 -1.20
C ASP A 270 -17.80 14.55 -0.34
N LEU A 271 -18.35 13.33 -0.42
CA LEU A 271 -17.74 12.13 0.17
C LEU A 271 -16.48 11.63 -0.55
N THR A 272 -16.16 12.14 -1.76
CA THR A 272 -15.05 11.62 -2.58
C THR A 272 -13.71 11.68 -1.82
N LEU A 273 -13.39 12.77 -1.13
CA LEU A 273 -12.14 12.85 -0.36
C LEU A 273 -12.09 11.79 0.75
N ALA A 274 -13.19 11.59 1.47
CA ALA A 274 -13.27 10.59 2.52
C ALA A 274 -13.06 9.16 1.98
N HIS A 275 -13.62 8.88 0.79
CA HIS A 275 -13.45 7.62 0.08
C HIS A 275 -11.98 7.37 -0.29
N GLU A 276 -11.30 8.34 -0.92
CA GLU A 276 -9.91 8.17 -1.32
C GLU A 276 -8.96 8.06 -0.11
N LEU A 277 -9.22 8.80 0.97
CA LEU A 277 -8.50 8.61 2.23
C LEU A 277 -8.78 7.24 2.86
N GLY A 278 -9.97 6.66 2.63
CA GLY A 278 -10.29 5.29 3.04
C GLY A 278 -9.40 4.27 2.34
N HIS A 279 -9.11 4.48 1.05
CA HIS A 279 -8.08 3.71 0.34
C HIS A 279 -6.70 3.90 0.96
N ASN A 280 -6.30 5.13 1.32
CA ASN A 280 -5.01 5.36 1.99
C ASN A 280 -4.90 4.65 3.35
N HIS A 281 -6.01 4.39 4.04
CA HIS A 281 -6.09 3.56 5.25
C HIS A 281 -6.27 2.06 4.99
N GLY A 282 -6.17 1.61 3.74
CA GLY A 282 -6.17 0.19 3.41
C GLY A 282 -7.53 -0.44 3.09
N LEU A 283 -8.60 0.36 3.06
CA LEU A 283 -9.93 -0.13 2.71
C LEU A 283 -10.09 -0.25 1.19
N ALA A 284 -10.52 -1.40 0.71
CA ALA A 284 -10.96 -1.57 -0.66
C ALA A 284 -12.46 -1.28 -0.81
N HIS A 285 -12.88 -1.24 -2.07
CA HIS A 285 -14.28 -1.31 -2.46
C HIS A 285 -15.00 -2.52 -1.86
N SER A 286 -16.33 -2.56 -1.97
CA SER A 286 -17.10 -3.67 -1.41
C SER A 286 -16.77 -5.01 -2.08
N ARG A 287 -17.09 -6.12 -1.41
CA ARG A 287 -16.89 -7.47 -2.00
C ARG A 287 -17.77 -7.74 -3.23
N HIS A 288 -18.81 -6.95 -3.46
CA HIS A 288 -19.65 -7.08 -4.65
C HIS A 288 -18.90 -6.55 -5.90
N GLU A 289 -17.91 -5.70 -5.70
CA GLU A 289 -17.11 -5.11 -6.76
C GLU A 289 -15.96 -6.06 -7.15
N GLN A 290 -15.95 -6.45 -8.43
CA GLN A 290 -15.00 -7.45 -8.93
C GLN A 290 -13.56 -6.95 -8.81
N GLY A 291 -12.71 -7.77 -8.18
CA GLY A 291 -11.28 -7.49 -8.06
C GLY A 291 -10.90 -6.63 -6.86
N ALA A 292 -11.86 -6.20 -6.02
CA ALA A 292 -11.57 -5.51 -4.77
C ALA A 292 -10.66 -6.34 -3.86
N ARG A 293 -9.60 -5.71 -3.34
CA ARG A 293 -8.61 -6.34 -2.46
C ARG A 293 -8.11 -5.33 -1.44
N GLY A 294 -8.63 -5.38 -0.22
CA GLY A 294 -8.14 -4.57 0.88
C GLY A 294 -6.80 -5.05 1.43
N THR A 295 -6.25 -4.26 2.35
CA THR A 295 -5.03 -4.59 3.09
C THR A 295 -5.14 -5.92 3.83
N TYR A 296 -6.26 -6.13 4.52
CA TYR A 296 -6.65 -7.40 5.13
C TYR A 296 -7.90 -7.97 4.47
N GLU A 297 -8.20 -9.22 4.76
CA GLU A 297 -9.40 -9.88 4.23
C GLU A 297 -10.70 -9.22 4.70
N TRP A 298 -10.69 -8.39 5.74
CA TRP A 298 -11.85 -7.64 6.24
C TRP A 298 -11.83 -6.14 5.91
N SER A 299 -10.81 -5.65 5.20
CA SER A 299 -10.66 -4.22 4.84
C SER A 299 -11.49 -3.85 3.61
N PHE A 300 -12.83 -3.88 3.71
CA PHE A 300 -13.75 -3.67 2.58
C PHE A 300 -14.91 -2.74 2.95
N GLY A 301 -15.47 -2.06 1.95
CA GLY A 301 -16.81 -1.49 2.06
C GLY A 301 -17.87 -2.55 2.34
N HIS A 302 -18.91 -2.14 3.05
CA HIS A 302 -20.07 -2.96 3.38
C HIS A 302 -21.38 -2.27 2.93
N GLY A 303 -22.41 -3.07 2.69
CA GLY A 303 -23.75 -2.61 2.40
C GLY A 303 -24.77 -3.72 2.65
N VAL A 304 -26.03 -3.32 2.71
CA VAL A 304 -27.20 -4.20 2.83
C VAL A 304 -28.19 -3.80 1.74
N ASP A 305 -28.57 -4.78 0.93
CA ASP A 305 -29.52 -4.64 -0.19
C ASP A 305 -30.78 -3.88 0.22
N GLY A 306 -31.07 -2.80 -0.51
CA GLY A 306 -32.26 -1.97 -0.31
C GLY A 306 -32.25 -1.12 0.96
N ALA A 307 -31.14 -1.10 1.71
CA ALA A 307 -31.03 -0.36 2.96
C ALA A 307 -29.93 0.69 2.94
N PHE A 308 -28.66 0.27 2.86
CA PHE A 308 -27.52 1.20 2.91
C PHE A 308 -26.26 0.63 2.26
N ALA A 309 -25.34 1.52 1.92
CA ALA A 309 -23.96 1.20 1.60
C ALA A 309 -23.04 2.19 2.34
N THR A 310 -21.94 1.70 2.87
CA THR A 310 -20.88 2.52 3.48
C THR A 310 -20.10 3.29 2.41
N ILE A 311 -19.29 4.29 2.81
CA ILE A 311 -18.53 5.14 1.89
C ILE A 311 -17.64 4.34 0.91
N MET A 312 -17.10 3.20 1.35
CA MET A 312 -16.25 2.34 0.51
C MET A 312 -17.05 1.35 -0.34
N ALA A 313 -18.37 1.44 -0.40
CA ALA A 313 -19.23 0.53 -1.16
C ALA A 313 -20.08 1.32 -2.15
N ASN A 314 -20.15 0.86 -3.39
CA ASN A 314 -21.04 1.47 -4.38
C ASN A 314 -22.52 1.11 -4.08
N PRO A 315 -23.41 2.09 -3.81
CA PRO A 315 -24.81 1.79 -3.49
C PRO A 315 -25.56 1.04 -4.59
N LYS A 316 -25.12 1.13 -5.85
CA LYS A 316 -25.75 0.42 -6.98
C LYS A 316 -25.60 -1.10 -6.89
N ASP A 317 -24.62 -1.58 -6.15
CA ASP A 317 -24.38 -3.00 -5.94
C ASP A 317 -25.22 -3.60 -4.81
N TYR A 318 -26.06 -2.78 -4.17
CA TYR A 318 -26.95 -3.14 -3.06
C TYR A 318 -28.41 -2.74 -3.35
N PRO A 319 -29.06 -3.33 -4.38
CA PRO A 319 -30.39 -2.93 -4.84
C PRO A 319 -31.50 -3.30 -3.85
N GLY A 320 -32.62 -2.58 -3.91
CA GLY A 320 -33.85 -2.85 -3.15
C GLY A 320 -35.04 -3.15 -4.05
#